data_AF-A0A9E1IJH3-F1
#
_entry.id   AF-A0A9E1IJH3-F1
#
_cell.length_a   1.000
_cell.length_b   1.000
_cell.length_c   1.000
_cell.angle_alpha   90.00
_cell.angle_beta   90.00
_cell.angle_gamma   90.00
#
_symmetry.space_group_name_H-M   'P 1'
#
loop_
_entity.id
_entity.type
_entity.pdbx_description
1 polymer ?
#
loop_
_entity_poly.entity_id
_entity_poly.type
_entity_poly.pdbx_seq_one_letter_code
_entity_poly.pdbx_strand_id
1 'polypeptide(L)' 'MAKAAIAAGELCCVSLTLLFNTWLGLVHHYLVNRDLFFPEGSVLEARGEELLSHFMMLIRKD' A
#
# COMPACT_ATOMS: atom_id res chain seq x y z
N MET A 1 13.97 -5.37 -8.26
CA MET A 1 13.64 -3.93 -8.12
C MET A 1 13.66 -3.49 -6.65
N ALA A 2 12.83 -4.04 -5.76
CA ALA A 2 12.77 -3.62 -4.34
C ALA A 2 14.12 -3.66 -3.57
N LYS A 3 14.93 -4.73 -3.74
CA LYS A 3 16.25 -4.82 -3.08
C LYS A 3 17.24 -3.72 -3.50
N ALA A 4 17.16 -3.25 -4.75
CA ALA A 4 18.06 -2.22 -5.27
C ALA A 4 17.72 -0.84 -4.70
N ALA A 5 16.43 -0.51 -4.57
CA ALA A 5 15.97 0.76 -3.99
C ALA A 5 16.21 0.84 -2.46
N ILE A 6 16.14 -0.30 -1.75
CA ILE A 6 16.55 -0.39 -0.33
C ILE A 6 18.06 -0.14 -0.21
N ALA A 7 18.87 -0.74 -1.08
CA ALA A 7 20.33 -0.56 -1.06
C ALA A 7 20.76 0.87 -1.45
N ALA A 8 19.99 1.53 -2.32
CA ALA A 8 20.19 2.94 -2.68
C ALA A 8 19.73 3.92 -1.58
N GLY A 9 19.06 3.43 -0.52
CA GLY A 9 18.58 4.24 0.59
C GLY A 9 17.34 5.09 0.29
N GLU A 10 16.65 4.81 -0.82
CA GLU A 10 15.45 5.52 -1.30
C GLU A 10 14.16 5.01 -0.65
N LEU A 11 14.19 3.77 -0.16
CA LEU A 11 13.12 3.16 0.65
C LEU A 11 13.57 3.12 2.12
N CYS A 12 12.64 3.38 3.04
CA CYS A 12 12.87 3.18 4.47
C CYS A 12 13.42 1.75 4.72
N CYS A 13 14.33 1.57 5.67
CA CYS A 13 14.97 0.29 6.05
C CYS A 13 13.99 -0.75 6.66
N VAL A 14 12.75 -0.79 6.18
CA VAL A 14 11.73 -1.75 6.55
C VAL A 14 12.00 -3.06 5.83
N SER A 15 11.97 -4.17 6.56
CA SER A 15 12.07 -5.51 5.98
C SER A 15 11.07 -5.67 4.83
N LEU A 16 11.48 -6.30 3.73
CA LEU A 16 10.60 -6.62 2.60
C LEU A 16 9.33 -7.35 3.05
N THR A 17 9.44 -8.18 4.09
CA THR A 17 8.30 -8.87 4.70
C THR A 17 7.32 -7.88 5.34
N LEU A 18 7.81 -6.85 6.02
CA LEU A 18 6.94 -5.85 6.64
C LEU A 18 6.25 -4.99 5.57
N LEU A 19 6.95 -4.60 4.51
CA LEU A 19 6.35 -3.90 3.37
C LEU A 19 5.22 -4.72 2.73
N PHE A 20 5.47 -6.01 2.49
CA PHE A 20 4.47 -6.92 1.92
C PHE A 20 3.26 -7.07 2.85
N ASN A 21 3.49 -7.30 4.14
CA ASN A 21 2.42 -7.45 5.12
C ASN A 21 1.59 -6.17 5.26
N THR A 22 2.22 -5.00 5.23
CA THR A 22 1.53 -3.70 5.26
C THR A 22 0.67 -3.51 4.02
N TRP A 23 1.21 -3.77 2.82
CA TRP A 23 0.42 -3.68 1.59
C TRP A 23 -0.78 -4.63 1.61
N LEU A 24 -0.56 -5.89 1.97
CA LEU A 24 -1.62 -6.89 2.04
C LEU A 24 -2.68 -6.51 3.07
N GLY A 25 -2.27 -6.00 4.24
CA GLY A 25 -3.17 -5.53 5.28
C GLY A 25 -4.05 -4.36 4.83
N LEU A 26 -3.46 -3.39 4.11
CA LEU A 26 -4.20 -2.25 3.55
C LEU A 26 -5.21 -2.69 2.50
N VAL A 27 -4.81 -3.53 1.54
CA VAL A 27 -5.73 -4.05 0.52
C VAL A 27 -6.87 -4.83 1.18
N HIS A 28 -6.54 -5.72 2.12
CA HIS A 28 -7.55 -6.51 2.83
C HIS A 28 -8.51 -5.63 3.64
N HIS A 29 -8.01 -4.57 4.28
CA HIS A 29 -8.84 -3.61 5.01
C HIS A 29 -9.88 -2.94 4.10
N TYR A 30 -9.49 -2.49 2.91
CA TYR A 30 -10.42 -1.87 1.94
C TYR A 30 -11.44 -2.87 1.39
N LEU A 31 -11.01 -4.12 1.13
CA LEU A 31 -11.91 -5.16 0.62
C LEU A 31 -12.94 -5.61 1.67
N VAL A 32 -12.52 -5.86 2.91
CA VAL A 32 -13.41 -6.28 4.00
C VAL A 32 -14.38 -5.18 4.38
N ASN A 33 -13.92 -3.92 4.38
CA ASN A 33 -14.73 -2.76 4.72
C ASN A 33 -15.27 -2.05 3.46
N ARG A 34 -15.50 -2.80 2.37
CA ARG A 34 -15.96 -2.22 1.09
C ARG A 34 -17.22 -1.36 1.25
N ASP A 35 -18.14 -1.74 2.13
CA ASP A 35 -19.40 -1.02 2.33
C ASP A 35 -19.18 0.34 3.01
N LEU A 36 -18.09 0.49 3.77
CA LEU A 36 -17.69 1.76 4.37
C LEU A 36 -17.07 2.71 3.33
N PHE A 37 -16.27 2.17 2.42
CA PHE A 37 -15.47 2.97 1.49
C PHE A 37 -16.15 3.22 0.14
N PHE A 38 -16.88 2.24 -0.37
CA PHE A 38 -17.61 2.32 -1.63
C PHE A 38 -18.65 1.17 -1.77
N PRO A 39 -19.88 1.36 -1.28
CA PRO A 39 -20.92 0.32 -1.31
C PRO A 39 -21.41 0.00 -2.74
N GLU A 40 -21.35 0.98 -3.65
CA GLU A 40 -21.94 0.91 -5.00
C GLU A 40 -21.11 0.12 -6.03
N GLY A 41 -19.95 -0.43 -5.67
CA GLY A 41 -19.13 -1.16 -6.64
C GLY A 41 -17.77 -1.66 -6.15
N SER A 42 -16.80 -1.73 -7.06
CA SER A 42 -15.44 -2.17 -6.76
C SER A 42 -14.68 -1.06 -6.03
N VAL A 43 -14.40 -1.29 -4.74
CA VAL A 43 -13.60 -0.35 -3.93
C VAL A 43 -12.20 -0.11 -4.53
N LEU A 44 -11.62 -1.10 -5.21
CA LEU A 44 -10.31 -0.98 -5.84
C LEU A 44 -10.36 -0.14 -7.13
N GLU A 45 -11.48 -0.16 -7.87
CA GLU A 45 -11.65 0.75 -9.01
C GLU A 45 -11.82 2.19 -8.54
N ALA A 46 -12.59 2.40 -7.47
CA ALA A 46 -12.89 3.74 -6.96
C ALA A 46 -11.72 4.38 -6.17
N ARG A 47 -10.92 3.56 -5.46
CA ARG A 47 -9.91 4.03 -4.48
C ARG A 47 -8.51 3.45 -4.69
N GLY A 48 -8.29 2.64 -5.72
CA GLY A 48 -7.01 1.97 -5.95
C GLY A 48 -5.83 2.92 -6.11
N GLU A 49 -6.00 4.01 -6.86
CA GLU A 49 -4.97 5.04 -7.03
C GLU A 49 -4.65 5.77 -5.71
N GLU A 50 -5.67 6.07 -4.91
CA GLU A 50 -5.51 6.70 -3.60
C GLU A 50 -4.78 5.75 -2.62
N LEU A 51 -5.13 4.47 -2.64
CA LEU A 51 -4.49 3.41 -1.84
C LEU A 51 -3.01 3.25 -2.22
N LEU A 52 -2.73 3.20 -3.53
CA LEU A 52 -1.37 3.10 -4.05
C LEU A 52 -0.53 4.32 -3.66
N SER A 53 -1.07 5.53 -3.84
CA SER A 53 -0.41 6.78 -3.46
C SER A 53 -0.10 6.82 -1.96
N HIS A 54 -1.06 6.47 -1.10
CA HIS A 54 -0.85 6.36 0.35
C HIS A 54 0.25 5.37 0.71
N PHE A 55 0.23 4.18 0.11
CA PHE A 55 1.25 3.18 0.37
C PHE A 55 2.64 3.67 -0.07
N MET A 56 2.74 4.33 -1.23
CA MET A 56 3.99 4.92 -1.70
C MET A 56 4.48 6.04 -0.78
N MET A 57 3.59 6.89 -0.26
CA MET A 57 3.94 7.91 0.73
C MET A 57 4.48 7.30 2.03
N LEU A 58 3.88 6.20 2.51
CA LEU A 58 4.30 5.53 3.75
C LEU A 58 5.71 4.93 3.67
N ILE A 59 6.15 4.52 2.48
CA ILE A 59 7.42 3.78 2.30
C ILE A 59 8.54 4.66 1.74
N ARG A 60 8.21 5.82 1.19
CA ARG A 60 9.19 6.83 0.76
C ARG A 60 9.93 7.36 1.97
N LYS A 61 11.24 7.45 1.84
CA LYS A 61 12.09 8.20 2.75
C LYS A 61 12.07 9.67 2.35
N ASP A 62 12.05 10.58 3.32
CA ASP A 62 12.29 12.01 3.08
C ASP A 62 13.69 12.24 2.49
#